data_AF-A0A840HNX2-F1
#
_entry.id   AF-A0A840HNX2-F1
#
_cell.length_a   1.000
_cell.length_b   1.000
_cell.length_c   1.000
_cell.angle_alpha   90.00
_cell.angle_beta   90.00
_cell.angle_gamma   90.00
#
_symmetry.space_group_name_H-M   'P 1'
#
loop_
_entity.id
_entity.type
_entity.pdbx_description
1 polymer ?
#
loop_
_entity_poly.entity_id
_entity_poly.type
_entity_poly.pdbx_seq_one_letter_code
_entity_poly.pdbx_strand_id
1 'polypeptide(L)'
;MTIDNWLTTGVVAFSIVAGLAWFRSAIGKVKVPKENGKIVDYRMSLGDLPNSYQLIVDGVDVYRTAALQAWWNAGAATAASIAALLQAVQAWFHWPMS
;
A
#
# COMPACT_ATOMS: atom_id res chain seq x y z
N MET A 1 -3.39 2.55 32.97
CA MET A 1 -3.67 3.01 31.59
C MET A 1 -5.14 2.76 31.31
N THR A 2 -5.91 3.77 30.88
CA THR A 2 -7.36 3.63 30.64
C THR A 2 -7.64 3.00 29.28
N ILE A 3 -8.87 2.52 29.05
CA ILE A 3 -9.29 1.95 27.75
C ILE A 3 -9.16 2.97 26.62
N ASP A 4 -9.44 4.25 26.89
CA ASP A 4 -9.28 5.35 25.92
C ASP A 4 -7.83 5.56 25.51
N ASN A 5 -6.88 5.40 26.44
CA ASN A 5 -5.47 5.50 26.11
C ASN A 5 -5.03 4.35 25.20
N TRP A 6 -5.59 3.15 25.38
CA TRP A 6 -5.34 2.01 24.49
C TRP A 6 -5.94 2.22 23.10
N LEU A 7 -7.20 2.66 23.02
CA LEU A 7 -7.87 2.96 21.75
C LEU A 7 -7.12 4.07 20.99
N THR A 8 -6.78 5.17 21.67
CA THR A 8 -6.02 6.29 21.09
C THR A 8 -4.65 5.83 20.57
N THR A 9 -3.92 5.03 21.36
CA THR A 9 -2.61 4.49 20.94
C THR A 9 -2.77 3.59 19.71
N GLY A 10 -3.81 2.75 19.67
CA GLY A 10 -4.12 1.92 18.52
C GLY A 10 -4.42 2.76 17.27
N VAL A 11 -5.26 3.78 17.38
CA VAL A 11 -5.58 4.71 16.29
C VAL A 11 -4.31 5.33 15.72
N VAL A 12 -3.43 5.84 16.58
CA VAL A 12 -2.16 6.45 16.16
C VAL A 12 -1.28 5.43 15.43
N ALA A 13 -1.10 4.24 16.00
CA ALA A 13 -0.28 3.19 15.40
C ALA A 13 -0.78 2.79 14.00
N PHE A 14 -2.07 2.51 13.86
CA PHE A 14 -2.65 2.12 12.57
C PHE A 14 -2.66 3.26 11.56
N SER A 15 -2.83 4.51 11.99
CA SER A 15 -2.74 5.68 11.12
C SER A 15 -1.32 5.89 10.57
N ILE A 16 -0.29 5.68 11.41
CA ILE A 16 1.11 5.74 10.97
C ILE A 16 1.39 4.63 9.95
N VAL A 17 0.95 3.39 10.22
CA VAL A 17 1.11 2.27 9.28
C VAL A 17 0.44 2.57 7.95
N ALA A 18 -0.78 3.10 7.96
CA ALA A 18 -1.48 3.50 6.74
C ALA A 18 -0.70 4.58 5.96
N GLY A 19 -0.23 5.63 6.64
CA GLY A 19 0.58 6.68 6.04
C GLY A 19 1.86 6.17 5.39
N LEU A 20 2.59 5.30 6.09
CA LEU A 20 3.82 4.68 5.56
C LEU A 20 3.54 3.77 4.35
N ALA A 21 2.45 3.02 4.38
CA ALA A 21 2.06 2.16 3.26
C ALA A 21 1.68 2.98 2.02
N TRP A 22 0.92 4.07 2.17
CA TRP A 22 0.65 4.99 1.06
C TRP A 22 1.91 5.67 0.54
N PHE A 23 2.82 6.09 1.42
CA PHE A 23 4.09 6.65 1.00
C PHE A 23 4.90 5.62 0.19
N ARG A 24 4.96 4.37 0.66
CA ARG A 24 5.64 3.27 -0.04
C ARG A 24 5.01 2.95 -1.39
N SER A 25 3.68 3.00 -1.48
CA SER A 25 2.93 2.90 -2.72
C SER A 25 3.35 3.99 -3.70
N ALA A 26 3.30 5.27 -3.29
CA ALA A 26 3.60 6.40 -4.17
C ALA A 26 5.02 6.37 -4.78
N ILE A 27 6.01 5.87 -4.02
CA ILE A 27 7.41 5.80 -4.48
C ILE A 27 7.76 4.47 -5.15
N GLY A 28 6.93 3.42 -5.00
CA GLY A 28 7.20 2.09 -5.52
C GLY A 28 7.16 2.08 -7.05
N LYS A 29 8.29 1.72 -7.68
CA LYS A 29 8.42 1.58 -9.14
C LYS A 29 9.26 0.35 -9.46
N VAL A 30 8.80 -0.46 -10.40
CA VAL A 30 9.53 -1.62 -10.92
C VAL A 30 10.28 -1.19 -12.16
N LYS A 31 11.59 -0.96 -12.02
CA LYS A 31 12.47 -0.59 -13.13
C LYS A 31 12.87 -1.85 -13.90
N VAL A 32 12.81 -1.76 -15.22
CA VAL A 32 13.30 -2.81 -16.12
C VAL A 32 14.75 -2.48 -16.51
N PRO A 33 15.69 -3.45 -16.45
CA PRO A 33 17.06 -3.22 -16.90
C PRO A 33 17.07 -2.88 -18.40
N LYS A 34 17.87 -1.87 -18.78
CA LYS A 34 18.15 -1.52 -20.18
C LYS A 34 19.55 -1.99 -20.52
N GLU A 35 19.71 -2.81 -21.55
CA GLU A 35 21.04 -3.10 -22.14
C GLU A 35 21.14 -2.39 -23.49
N ASN A 36 22.24 -1.65 -23.71
CA ASN A 36 22.51 -0.93 -24.96
C ASN A 36 21.37 -0.02 -25.45
N GLY A 37 20.63 0.59 -24.52
CA GLY A 37 19.51 1.49 -24.84
C GLY A 37 18.24 0.80 -25.34
N LYS A 38 18.25 -0.53 -25.49
CA LYS A 38 17.06 -1.33 -25.81
C LYS A 38 16.51 -1.96 -24.54
N ILE A 39 15.18 -2.03 -24.49
CA ILE A 39 14.50 -2.78 -23.43
C ILE A 39 14.76 -4.25 -23.74
N VAL A 40 15.46 -4.94 -22.85
CA VAL A 40 15.66 -6.38 -22.97
C VAL A 40 14.43 -7.06 -22.37
N ASP A 41 13.81 -7.93 -23.17
CA ASP A 41 12.62 -8.66 -22.79
C ASP A 41 12.98 -9.74 -21.75
N TYR A 42 12.88 -9.38 -20.47
CA TYR A 42 13.25 -10.23 -19.35
C TYR A 42 12.11 -11.11 -18.84
N ARG A 43 11.10 -11.43 -19.68
CA ARG A 43 10.00 -12.36 -19.35
C ARG A 43 10.49 -13.66 -18.67
N MET A 44 11.67 -14.18 -19.05
CA MET A 44 12.27 -15.37 -18.44
C MET A 44 13.03 -15.14 -17.12
N SER A 45 13.68 -13.98 -16.89
CA SER A 45 14.43 -13.76 -15.64
C SER A 45 13.54 -13.30 -14.48
N LEU A 46 12.37 -12.75 -14.80
CA LEU A 46 11.37 -12.30 -13.85
C LEU A 46 10.32 -13.38 -13.50
N GLY A 47 10.50 -14.60 -14.02
CA GLY A 47 9.62 -15.75 -13.75
C GLY A 47 8.21 -15.63 -14.33
N ASP A 48 8.01 -14.83 -15.38
CA ASP A 48 6.70 -14.58 -15.95
C ASP A 48 6.29 -15.67 -16.96
N LEU A 49 5.00 -16.00 -16.94
CA LEU A 49 4.38 -16.87 -17.95
C LEU A 49 4.41 -16.18 -19.33
N PRO A 50 4.69 -16.92 -20.41
CA PRO A 50 4.57 -16.37 -21.76
C PRO A 50 3.13 -15.88 -21.99
N ASN A 51 2.98 -14.62 -22.46
CA ASN A 51 1.73 -13.84 -22.66
C ASN A 51 1.28 -12.89 -21.53
N SER A 52 2.10 -12.59 -20.51
CA SER A 52 1.82 -11.43 -19.65
C SER A 52 1.97 -10.12 -20.44
N TYR A 53 0.92 -9.27 -20.43
CA TYR A 53 0.96 -7.95 -21.05
C TYR A 53 2.04 -7.10 -20.35
N GLN A 54 3.07 -6.72 -21.10
CA GLN A 54 4.13 -5.85 -20.60
C GLN A 54 4.04 -4.48 -21.27
N LEU A 55 3.74 -3.45 -20.49
CA LEU A 55 3.76 -2.06 -20.93
C LEU A 55 4.89 -1.35 -20.20
N ILE A 56 5.90 -0.92 -20.97
CA ILE A 56 7.09 -0.28 -20.42
C ILE A 56 7.11 1.17 -20.89
N VAL A 57 7.11 2.09 -19.95
CA VAL A 57 7.18 3.53 -20.20
C VAL A 57 8.41 4.06 -19.47
N ASP A 58 9.31 4.71 -20.22
CA ASP A 58 10.58 5.25 -19.72
C ASP A 58 11.50 4.25 -18.99
N GLY A 59 11.32 2.94 -19.19
CA GLY A 59 12.05 1.88 -18.50
C GLY A 59 11.43 1.42 -17.18
N VAL A 60 10.17 1.80 -16.93
CA VAL A 60 9.36 1.30 -15.81
C VAL A 60 8.29 0.36 -16.36
N ASP A 61 8.14 -0.80 -15.74
CA ASP A 61 7.04 -1.72 -16.02
C ASP A 61 5.77 -1.18 -15.36
N VAL A 62 4.83 -0.69 -16.16
CA VAL A 62 3.61 -0.03 -15.69
C VAL A 62 2.69 -1.01 -14.98
N TYR A 63 2.52 -2.23 -15.51
CA TYR A 63 1.60 -3.21 -14.93
C TYR A 63 2.11 -3.72 -13.59
N ARG A 64 3.38 -4.10 -13.51
CA ARG A 64 3.97 -4.57 -12.23
C ARG A 64 4.05 -3.45 -11.21
N THR A 65 4.36 -2.23 -11.65
CA THR A 65 4.34 -1.06 -10.77
C THR A 65 2.92 -0.82 -10.23
N ALA A 66 1.90 -0.82 -11.09
CA ALA A 66 0.51 -0.64 -10.67
C ALA A 66 0.06 -1.74 -9.71
N ALA A 67 0.41 -3.00 -9.96
CA ALA A 67 0.10 -4.12 -9.05
C ALA A 67 0.77 -3.95 -7.68
N LEU A 68 2.05 -3.56 -7.64
CA LEU A 68 2.77 -3.30 -6.39
C LEU A 68 2.13 -2.13 -5.62
N GLN A 69 1.80 -1.04 -6.32
CA GLN A 69 1.13 0.12 -5.73
C GLN A 69 -0.26 -0.24 -5.20
N ALA A 70 -1.03 -1.04 -5.95
CA ALA A 70 -2.34 -1.52 -5.53
C ALA A 70 -2.25 -2.36 -4.24
N TRP A 71 -1.24 -3.23 -4.12
CA TRP A 71 -1.02 -4.03 -2.92
C TRP A 71 -0.73 -3.16 -1.69
N TRP A 72 0.16 -2.18 -1.82
CA TRP A 72 0.44 -1.22 -0.75
C TRP A 72 -0.76 -0.33 -0.42
N ASN A 73 -1.54 0.09 -1.42
CA ASN A 73 -2.79 0.85 -1.21
C ASN A 73 -3.84 0.03 -0.47
N ALA A 74 -3.98 -1.26 -0.79
CA ALA A 74 -4.89 -2.16 -0.07
C ALA A 74 -4.47 -2.34 1.39
N GLY A 75 -3.16 -2.50 1.65
CA GLY A 75 -2.62 -2.54 3.01
C GLY A 75 -2.87 -1.24 3.78
N ALA A 76 -2.66 -0.09 3.14
CA ALA A 76 -2.91 1.22 3.73
C ALA A 76 -4.41 1.41 4.08
N ALA A 77 -5.31 1.06 3.15
CA ALA A 77 -6.76 1.13 3.37
C ALA A 77 -7.22 0.23 4.51
N THR A 78 -6.63 -0.96 4.63
CA THR A 78 -6.92 -1.90 5.72
C THR A 78 -6.51 -1.30 7.08
N ALA A 79 -5.29 -0.77 7.19
CA ALA A 79 -4.82 -0.12 8.41
C ALA A 79 -5.66 1.12 8.77
N ALA A 80 -6.01 1.95 7.78
CA ALA A 80 -6.89 3.10 7.97
C ALA A 80 -8.29 2.68 8.45
N SER A 81 -8.83 1.57 7.94
CA SER A 81 -10.13 1.04 8.35
C SER A 81 -10.12 0.58 9.81
N ILE A 82 -9.03 -0.04 10.26
CA ILE A 82 -8.85 -0.42 11.68
C ILE A 82 -8.77 0.83 12.55
N ALA A 83 -7.99 1.84 12.15
CA ALA A 83 -7.92 3.11 12.87
C ALA A 83 -9.31 3.78 12.99
N ALA A 84 -10.09 3.81 11.90
CA ALA A 84 -11.45 4.34 11.91
C ALA A 84 -12.38 3.55 12.84
N LEU A 85 -12.27 2.22 12.86
CA LEU A 85 -13.06 1.38 13.77
C LEU A 85 -12.72 1.68 15.24
N LEU A 86 -11.44 1.82 15.58
CA LEU A 86 -11.01 2.17 16.93
C LEU A 86 -11.51 3.56 17.35
N GLN A 87 -11.47 4.54 16.44
CA GLN A 87 -12.06 5.86 16.68
C GLN A 87 -13.57 5.78 16.90
N ALA A 88 -14.28 4.97 16.12
CA ALA A 88 -15.72 4.79 16.27
C ALA A 88 -16.09 4.15 17.62
N VAL A 89 -15.32 3.14 18.06
CA VAL A 89 -15.49 2.54 19.39
C VAL A 89 -15.23 3.57 20.49
N GLN A 90 -14.18 4.38 20.36
CA GLN A 90 -13.90 5.45 21.31
C GLN A 90 -15.03 6.48 21.36
N ALA A 91 -15.59 6.87 20.20
CA ALA A 91 -16.72 7.78 20.14
C ALA A 91 -17.99 7.19 20.78
N TRP A 92 -18.23 5.89 20.62
CA TRP A 92 -19.37 5.19 21.23
C TRP A 92 -19.34 5.24 22.76
N PHE A 93 -18.16 5.07 23.38
CA PHE A 93 -18.03 5.19 24.84
C PHE A 93 -18.29 6.60 25.39
N HIS A 94 -18.08 7.62 24.55
CA HIS A 94 -18.31 9.03 24.92
C HIS A 94 -19.63 9.57 24.39
N TRP A 95 -20.45 8.74 23.73
CA TRP A 95 -21.74 9.17 23.23
C TRP A 95 -22.68 9.38 24.41
N PRO A 96 -23.23 10.60 24.60
CA PRO A 96 -24.23 10.81 25.64
C PRO A 96 -25.46 9.97 25.31
N MET A 97 -25.70 8.91 26.08
CA MET A 97 -26.98 8.20 26.03
C MET A 97 -28.03 9.13 26.66
N SER A 98 -28.76 9.84 25.79
CA SER A 98 -29.95 10.62 26.14
C SER A 98 -31.10 9.72 26.54
#